data_AF-A0A932CNZ4-F1
#
_entry.id   AF-A0A932CNZ4-F1
#
_cell.length_a   1.000
_cell.length_b   1.000
_cell.length_c   1.000
_cell.angle_alpha   90.00
_cell.angle_beta   90.00
_cell.angle_gamma   90.00
#
_symmetry.space_group_name_H-M   'P 1'
#
loop_
_entity.id
_entity.type
_entity.pdbx_description
1 polymer ?
#
loop_
_entity_poly.entity_id
_entity_poly.type
_entity_poly.pdbx_seq_one_letter_code
_entity_poly.pdbx_strand_id
1 'polypeptide(L)'
;MRKRLRKKLRLGEFQELMFALRLRLAPMGLKELDAFLETFLTECMEANGLGFNGSWGEEAEGFVMHLGRGPLTEENRDQVVTWFRGRGEVVEVEAGPLVDAWYGPEEGRSDLESGRGGPGRTGDGPITVP
;
A
#
# COMPACT_ATOMS: atom_id res chain seq x y z
N MET A 1 11.95 -11.96 -21.78
CA MET A 1 10.55 -12.37 -21.52
C MET A 1 9.57 -11.67 -22.48
N ARG A 2 8.49 -12.33 -22.96
CA ARG A 2 7.48 -11.75 -23.87
C ARG A 2 6.49 -10.83 -23.13
N LYS A 3 6.05 -9.71 -23.74
CA LYS A 3 5.15 -8.69 -23.11
C LYS A 3 3.87 -9.28 -22.50
N ARG A 4 3.23 -10.23 -23.20
CA ARG A 4 2.02 -10.90 -22.70
C ARG A 4 2.25 -11.64 -21.37
N LEU A 5 3.43 -12.24 -21.19
CA LEU A 5 3.78 -12.96 -19.97
C LEU A 5 4.08 -12.00 -18.81
N ARG A 6 4.81 -10.90 -19.07
CA ARG A 6 5.01 -9.84 -18.06
C ARG A 6 3.70 -9.29 -17.53
N LYS A 7 2.73 -9.04 -18.43
CA LYS A 7 1.38 -8.61 -18.03
C LYS A 7 0.67 -9.64 -17.17
N LYS A 8 0.73 -10.91 -17.55
CA LYS A 8 0.10 -12.01 -16.79
C LYS A 8 0.70 -12.14 -15.38
N LEU A 9 2.02 -11.94 -15.26
CA LEU A 9 2.76 -12.05 -14.01
C LEU A 9 2.94 -10.73 -13.26
N ARG A 10 2.39 -9.60 -13.74
CA ARG A 10 2.56 -8.28 -13.11
C ARG A 10 4.01 -7.82 -12.91
N LEU A 11 4.87 -8.18 -13.86
CA LEU A 11 6.31 -7.86 -13.84
C LEU A 11 6.65 -6.64 -14.70
N GLY A 12 7.74 -5.95 -14.35
CA GLY A 12 8.26 -4.80 -15.10
C GLY A 12 7.22 -3.68 -15.18
N GLU A 13 6.81 -3.32 -16.40
CA GLU A 13 5.87 -2.22 -16.63
C GLU A 13 4.43 -2.47 -16.09
N PHE A 14 4.16 -3.65 -15.55
CA PHE A 14 2.85 -4.04 -14.99
C PHE A 14 2.86 -4.21 -13.46
N GLN A 15 3.96 -3.83 -12.81
CA GLN A 15 4.10 -3.86 -11.37
C GLN A 15 3.15 -2.85 -10.71
N GLU A 16 2.56 -3.28 -9.60
CA GLU A 16 1.75 -2.43 -8.73
C GLU A 16 2.47 -2.30 -7.39
N LEU A 17 2.73 -1.05 -7.00
CA LEU A 17 3.44 -0.72 -5.78
C LEU A 17 2.44 -0.31 -4.69
N MET A 18 2.78 -0.63 -3.45
CA MET A 18 2.08 -0.26 -2.22
C MET A 18 3.11 0.08 -1.13
N PHE A 19 2.72 0.82 -0.10
CA PHE A 19 3.54 0.97 1.12
C PHE A 19 2.69 0.71 2.37
N ALA A 20 3.35 0.21 3.41
CA ALA A 20 2.74 0.05 4.73
C ALA A 20 2.64 1.42 5.41
N LEU A 21 1.50 1.69 6.04
CA LEU A 21 1.23 2.88 6.83
C LEU A 21 0.83 2.44 8.24
N ARG A 22 1.54 2.98 9.23
CA ARG A 22 1.22 2.83 10.65
C ARG A 22 1.02 4.20 11.27
N LEU A 23 -0.01 4.31 12.10
CA LEU A 23 -0.42 5.54 12.73
C LEU A 23 -0.76 5.27 14.19
N ARG A 24 -0.36 6.21 15.05
CA ARG A 24 -0.90 6.33 16.40
C ARG A 24 -1.58 7.69 16.53
N LEU A 25 -2.85 7.67 16.86
CA LEU A 25 -3.66 8.86 17.11
C LEU A 25 -3.75 9.12 18.62
N ALA A 26 -4.01 10.37 18.98
CA ALA A 26 -4.32 10.72 20.35
C ALA A 26 -5.66 10.07 20.77
N PRO A 27 -5.85 9.73 22.06
CA PRO A 27 -7.11 9.19 22.53
C PRO A 27 -8.28 10.13 22.21
N MET A 28 -9.27 9.63 21.49
CA MET A 28 -10.44 10.40 21.04
C MET A 28 -11.70 9.53 21.03
N GLY A 29 -12.86 10.16 20.98
CA GLY A 29 -14.13 9.41 20.94
C GLY A 29 -14.33 8.69 19.60
N LEU A 30 -15.11 7.60 19.59
CA LEU A 30 -15.39 6.82 18.37
C LEU A 30 -15.91 7.70 17.20
N LYS A 31 -16.79 8.66 17.50
CA LYS A 31 -17.31 9.59 16.49
C LYS A 31 -16.25 10.52 15.90
N GLU A 32 -15.27 10.92 16.70
CA GLU A 32 -14.16 11.78 16.26
C GLU A 32 -13.21 10.95 15.40
N LEU A 33 -12.96 9.71 15.78
CA LEU A 33 -12.17 8.76 15.02
C LEU A 33 -12.78 8.45 13.65
N ASP A 34 -14.10 8.22 13.60
CA ASP A 34 -14.83 8.01 12.34
C ASP A 34 -14.79 9.26 11.46
N ALA A 35 -15.00 10.46 12.03
CA ALA A 35 -14.92 11.71 11.29
C ALA A 35 -13.50 11.98 10.74
N PHE A 36 -12.47 11.63 11.51
CA PHE A 36 -11.09 11.71 11.06
C PHE A 36 -10.83 10.74 9.90
N LEU A 37 -11.30 9.49 10.00
CA LEU A 37 -11.19 8.50 8.91
C LEU A 37 -11.80 9.03 7.62
N GLU A 38 -13.03 9.54 7.67
CA GLU A 38 -13.71 10.11 6.51
C GLU A 38 -12.90 11.26 5.90
N THR A 39 -12.39 12.16 6.75
CA THR A 39 -11.54 13.27 6.29
C THR A 39 -10.25 12.77 5.65
N PHE A 40 -9.62 11.75 6.23
CA PHE A 40 -8.43 11.11 5.66
C PHE A 40 -8.72 10.48 4.30
N LEU A 41 -9.80 9.71 4.19
CA LEU A 41 -10.17 9.05 2.94
C LEU A 41 -10.49 10.09 1.85
N THR A 42 -11.28 11.13 2.14
CA THR A 42 -11.65 12.12 1.13
C THR A 42 -10.50 13.07 0.79
N GLU A 43 -9.86 13.70 1.78
CA GLU A 43 -8.89 14.78 1.53
C GLU A 43 -7.50 14.28 1.17
N CYS A 44 -7.11 13.09 1.64
CA CYS A 44 -5.76 12.55 1.43
C CYS A 44 -5.78 11.39 0.43
N MET A 45 -6.69 10.42 0.55
CA MET A 45 -6.66 9.25 -0.32
C MET A 45 -7.32 9.55 -1.67
N GLU A 46 -8.61 9.85 -1.69
CA GLU A 46 -9.39 10.06 -2.91
C GLU A 46 -8.87 11.24 -3.75
N ALA A 47 -8.53 12.36 -3.10
CA ALA A 47 -7.95 13.53 -3.77
C ALA A 47 -6.65 13.22 -4.54
N ASN A 48 -5.89 12.21 -4.10
CA ASN A 48 -4.65 11.76 -4.73
C ASN A 48 -4.83 10.45 -5.53
N GLY A 49 -6.07 9.96 -5.70
CA GLY A 49 -6.35 8.70 -6.40
C GLY A 49 -5.83 7.46 -5.69
N LEU A 50 -5.59 7.56 -4.39
CA LEU A 50 -5.09 6.51 -3.52
C LEU A 50 -6.24 5.82 -2.78
N GLY A 51 -5.94 4.66 -2.22
CA GLY A 51 -6.82 3.90 -1.36
C GLY A 51 -6.03 3.31 -0.20
N PHE A 52 -6.71 3.17 0.93
CA PHE A 52 -6.19 2.57 2.14
C PHE A 52 -6.94 1.27 2.43
N ASN A 53 -6.22 0.22 2.80
CA ASN A 53 -6.78 -1.04 3.27
C ASN A 53 -6.05 -1.47 4.54
N GLY A 54 -6.79 -1.67 5.63
CA GLY A 54 -6.20 -2.01 6.91
C GLY A 54 -7.19 -1.89 8.07
N SER A 55 -6.64 -1.90 9.28
CA SER A 55 -7.35 -1.60 10.51
C SER A 55 -7.36 -0.09 10.77
N TRP A 56 -8.42 0.36 11.45
CA TRP A 56 -8.57 1.74 11.87
C TRP A 56 -8.93 1.80 13.36
N GLY A 57 -8.35 2.75 14.08
CA GLY A 57 -8.33 2.79 15.54
C GLY A 57 -7.44 3.92 16.06
N GLU A 58 -7.30 3.99 17.39
CA GLU A 58 -6.21 4.77 18.01
C GLU A 58 -4.84 4.32 17.51
N GLU A 59 -4.69 3.02 17.25
CA GLU A 59 -3.61 2.44 16.47
C GLU A 59 -4.19 1.96 15.13
N ALA A 60 -3.74 2.57 14.04
CA ALA A 60 -4.14 2.17 12.70
C ALA A 60 -2.95 1.60 11.94
N GLU A 61 -3.17 0.47 11.26
CA GLU A 61 -2.17 -0.17 10.41
C GLU A 61 -2.83 -0.63 9.12
N GLY A 62 -2.15 -0.40 8.01
CA GLY A 62 -2.63 -0.88 6.73
C GLY A 62 -1.67 -0.58 5.61
N PHE A 63 -2.21 -0.64 4.41
CA PHE A 63 -1.46 -0.39 3.20
C PHE A 63 -2.15 0.63 2.32
N VAL A 64 -1.33 1.46 1.68
CA VAL A 64 -1.77 2.46 0.71
C VAL A 64 -1.40 1.98 -0.69
N MET A 65 -2.34 2.09 -1.61
CA MET A 65 -2.18 1.73 -3.02
C MET A 65 -2.93 2.70 -3.94
N HIS A 66 -2.58 2.74 -5.21
CA HIS A 66 -3.29 3.55 -6.20
C HIS A 66 -4.59 2.83 -6.63
N LEU A 67 -5.75 3.50 -6.56
CA LEU A 67 -7.06 2.93 -6.94
C LEU A 67 -7.35 2.98 -8.46
N GLY A 68 -6.33 3.13 -9.31
CA GLY A 68 -6.51 3.41 -10.72
C GLY A 68 -5.33 3.04 -11.60
N ARG A 69 -5.06 3.88 -12.60
CA ARG A 69 -3.94 3.70 -13.53
C ARG A 69 -2.81 4.67 -13.18
N GLY A 70 -1.73 4.13 -12.67
CA GLY A 70 -0.52 4.88 -12.39
C GLY A 70 0.33 4.15 -11.36
N PRO A 71 1.66 4.31 -11.38
CA PRO A 71 2.49 3.78 -10.31
C PRO A 71 2.25 4.59 -9.04
N LEU A 72 2.26 3.92 -7.89
CA LEU A 72 2.45 4.59 -6.62
C LEU A 72 3.91 5.07 -6.55
N THR A 73 4.14 6.35 -6.27
CA THR A 73 5.47 6.97 -6.23
C THR A 73 5.86 7.34 -4.80
N GLU A 74 7.16 7.61 -4.59
CA GLU A 74 7.65 8.14 -3.31
C GLU A 74 7.04 9.51 -3.00
N GLU A 75 6.73 10.31 -4.02
CA GLU A 75 6.04 11.59 -3.85
C GLU A 75 4.63 11.41 -3.25
N ASN A 76 3.87 10.42 -3.72
CA ASN A 76 2.57 10.09 -3.13
C ASN A 76 2.72 9.68 -1.67
N ARG A 77 3.73 8.86 -1.35
CA ARG A 77 4.03 8.46 0.03
C ARG A 77 4.35 9.68 0.90
N ASP A 78 5.21 10.58 0.43
CA ASP A 78 5.60 11.78 1.16
C ASP A 78 4.44 12.74 1.37
N GLN A 79 3.52 12.86 0.40
CA GLN A 79 2.28 13.63 0.54
C GLN A 79 1.39 13.08 1.65
N VAL A 80 1.19 11.76 1.71
CA VAL A 80 0.41 11.10 2.76
C VAL A 80 1.05 11.35 4.14
N VAL A 81 2.36 11.14 4.26
CA VAL A 81 3.09 11.38 5.52
C VAL A 81 2.99 12.85 5.94
N THR A 82 3.12 13.78 5.00
CA THR A 82 3.04 15.21 5.26
C THR A 82 1.65 15.62 5.73
N TRP A 83 0.59 15.03 5.15
CA TRP A 83 -0.79 15.26 5.56
C TRP A 83 -1.02 14.90 7.03
N PHE A 84 -0.50 13.75 7.48
CA PHE A 84 -0.59 13.34 8.89
C PHE A 84 0.26 14.23 9.82
N ARG A 85 1.46 14.62 9.41
CA ARG A 85 2.33 15.52 10.21
C ARG A 85 1.77 16.92 10.41
N GLY A 86 0.84 17.35 9.56
CA GLY A 86 0.16 18.64 9.69
C GLY A 86 -0.95 18.67 10.75
N ARG A 87 -1.26 17.53 11.38
CA ARG A 87 -2.42 17.35 12.26
C ARG A 87 -1.98 17.14 13.71
N GLY A 88 -2.65 17.82 14.64
CA GLY A 88 -2.32 17.75 16.07
C GLY A 88 -2.81 16.47 16.75
N GLU A 89 -3.72 15.75 16.09
CA GLU A 89 -4.32 14.51 16.56
C GLU A 89 -3.42 13.29 16.32
N VAL A 90 -2.36 13.44 15.51
CA VAL A 90 -1.43 12.36 15.17
C VAL A 90 -0.25 12.39 16.14
N VAL A 91 -0.10 11.31 16.92
CA VAL A 91 1.01 11.11 17.85
C VAL A 91 2.22 10.56 17.12
N GLU A 92 2.00 9.60 16.22
CA GLU A 92 3.06 8.97 15.44
C GLU A 92 2.55 8.59 14.05
N VAL A 93 3.41 8.74 13.04
CA VAL A 93 3.17 8.28 11.68
C VAL A 93 4.44 7.64 11.12
N GLU A 94 4.30 6.41 10.65
CA GLU A 94 5.35 5.67 9.96
C GLU A 94 4.85 5.21 8.60
N ALA A 95 5.64 5.45 7.55
CA ALA A 95 5.41 4.88 6.23
C ALA A 95 6.61 4.02 5.84
N GLY A 96 6.36 2.76 5.49
CA GLY A 96 7.36 1.83 4.96
C GLY A 96 7.83 2.21 3.55
N PRO A 97 8.83 1.50 3.00
CA PRO A 97 9.24 1.67 1.61
C PRO A 97 8.14 1.17 0.65
N LEU A 98 8.22 1.59 -0.61
CA LEU A 98 7.41 1.02 -1.67
C LEU A 98 7.78 -0.45 -1.90
N VAL A 99 6.79 -1.33 -1.85
CA VAL A 99 6.90 -2.77 -2.07
C VAL A 99 5.94 -3.21 -3.18
N ASP A 100 6.24 -4.35 -3.79
CA ASP A 100 5.38 -4.94 -4.81
C ASP A 100 4.18 -5.62 -4.16
N ALA A 101 2.99 -5.26 -4.62
CA ALA A 101 1.74 -5.76 -4.05
C ALA A 101 1.47 -7.24 -4.32
N TRP A 102 2.16 -7.85 -5.30
CA TRP A 102 1.96 -9.22 -5.74
C TRP A 102 2.99 -10.18 -5.14
N TYR A 103 4.25 -9.74 -5.03
CA TYR A 103 5.37 -10.59 -4.62
C TYR A 103 6.04 -10.16 -3.31
N GLY A 104 5.69 -8.98 -2.77
CA GLY A 104 6.33 -8.44 -1.58
C GLY A 104 7.77 -7.97 -1.82
N PRO A 105 8.64 -7.98 -0.78
CA PRO A 105 10.04 -7.58 -0.91
C PRO A 105 10.80 -8.40 -1.95
N GLU A 106 11.89 -7.88 -2.52
CA GLU A 106 12.58 -8.44 -3.70
C GLU A 106 13.08 -9.89 -3.60
N GLU A 107 13.17 -10.48 -2.40
CA GLU A 107 13.81 -11.79 -2.17
C GLU A 107 13.22 -12.96 -2.99
N GLY A 108 11.98 -12.86 -3.51
CA GLY A 108 11.35 -13.90 -4.33
C GLY A 108 11.45 -13.71 -5.87
N ARG A 109 12.04 -12.61 -6.37
CA ARG A 109 11.84 -12.18 -7.78
C ARG A 109 12.91 -12.59 -8.78
N SER A 110 14.16 -12.78 -8.36
CA SER A 110 15.27 -12.98 -9.30
C SER A 110 15.13 -14.25 -10.17
N ASP A 111 14.40 -15.26 -9.67
CA ASP A 111 14.20 -16.53 -10.36
C ASP A 111 13.14 -16.44 -11.47
N LEU A 112 12.07 -15.65 -11.26
CA LEU A 112 10.99 -15.50 -12.22
C LEU A 112 11.40 -14.64 -13.43
N GLU A 113 12.19 -13.60 -13.20
CA GLU A 113 12.68 -12.73 -14.27
C GLU A 113 13.81 -13.36 -15.10
N SER A 114 14.64 -14.20 -14.47
CA SER A 114 15.75 -14.90 -15.14
C SER A 114 15.29 -16.10 -15.99
N GLY A 115 14.00 -16.46 -15.94
CA GLY A 115 13.45 -17.59 -16.71
C GLY A 115 13.98 -18.95 -16.28
N ARG A 116 14.69 -19.02 -15.14
CA ARG A 116 15.06 -20.28 -14.49
C ARG A 116 13.85 -20.73 -13.70
N GLY A 117 13.14 -21.73 -14.21
CA GLY A 117 11.96 -22.29 -13.56
C GLY A 117 12.30 -22.78 -12.14
N GLY A 118 12.02 -21.94 -11.15
CA GLY A 118 11.89 -22.37 -9.76
C GLY A 118 10.70 -23.32 -9.63
N PRO A 119 10.71 -24.23 -8.64
CA PRO A 119 9.70 -25.26 -8.53
C PRO A 119 8.31 -24.61 -8.44
N GLY A 120 7.45 -24.96 -9.39
CA GLY A 120 6.11 -24.38 -9.49
C GLY A 120 5.33 -24.60 -8.20
N ARG A 121 5.08 -23.52 -7.46
CA ARG A 121 3.96 -23.49 -6.52
C ARG A 121 2.71 -23.19 -7.31
N THR A 122 1.96 -24.25 -7.60
CA THR A 122 0.52 -24.17 -7.82
C THR A 122 -0.12 -23.53 -6.60
N GLY A 123 -0.78 -22.40 -6.79
CA GLY A 123 -1.46 -21.65 -5.75
C GLY A 123 -2.12 -20.43 -6.37
N ASP A 124 -3.15 -20.68 -7.17
CA ASP A 124 -4.16 -19.67 -7.47
C ASP A 124 -4.74 -19.17 -6.14
N GLY A 125 -4.51 -17.90 -5.81
CA GLY A 125 -5.21 -17.24 -4.71
C GLY A 125 -4.63 -15.86 -4.40
N PRO A 126 -5.46 -14.83 -4.19
CA PRO A 126 -5.01 -13.61 -3.53
C PRO A 126 -4.42 -13.96 -2.15
N ILE A 127 -3.55 -13.09 -1.64
CA ILE A 127 -2.98 -13.20 -0.29
C ILE A 127 -4.14 -13.39 0.70
N THR A 128 -4.24 -14.58 1.28
CA THR A 128 -5.08 -14.81 2.45
C THR A 128 -4.35 -14.24 3.65
N VAL A 129 -4.92 -13.19 4.24
CA VAL A 129 -4.49 -12.54 5.49
C VAL A 129 -4.81 -13.48 6.67
N PRO A 130 -3.96 -13.61 7.70
CA PRO A 130 -4.35 -14.25 8.96
C PRO A 130 -5.48 -13.50 9.68
#